data_AF-A0A3G5TA23-F1
#
_entry.id   AF-A0A3G5TA23-F1
#
_cell.length_a   1.000
_cell.length_b   1.000
_cell.length_c   1.000
_cell.angle_alpha   90.00
_cell.angle_beta   90.00
_cell.angle_gamma   90.00
#
_symmetry.space_group_name_H-M   'P 1'
#
loop_
_entity.id
_entity.type
_entity.pdbx_description
1 polymer ?
#
loop_
_entity_poly.entity_id
_entity_poly.type
_entity_poly.pdbx_seq_one_letter_code
_entity_poly.pdbx_strand_id
1 'polypeptide(L)'
;MIGGVAAAAGAATVGAVAVAVAPAAHAYNWTRTMRNGDSGSDVRELQIRVAGWAADSARQTYVSVDGVFGPETEAAVRRFQSAYGLTVDGIAGPETHGQLNWLESSDGSTRHFAWSEFHSKDGSGFSGGKVGSSTVQENVRRLMYKLEAVRRKGGNNPCIINSGFRSVSHNSSVGGASNSQHMYGIAADIRISNRSVSQVISYSQTSGFSGIIRYSTHTHVDSRVEYPYGARSWYWAT
;
A
#
# COMPACT_ATOMS: atom_id res chain seq x y z
N MET A 1 -52.18 35.01 50.78
CA MET A 1 -51.06 35.50 49.96
C MET A 1 -50.07 34.36 49.78
N ILE A 2 -49.99 33.86 48.54
CA ILE A 2 -48.83 33.26 47.85
C ILE A 2 -47.76 32.53 48.69
N GLY A 3 -47.83 31.19 48.65
CA GLY A 3 -46.70 30.31 48.99
C GLY A 3 -45.65 30.32 47.88
N GLY A 4 -44.39 30.55 48.25
CA GLY A 4 -43.24 30.50 47.36
C GLY A 4 -42.69 29.09 47.26
N VAL A 5 -42.74 28.50 46.06
CA VAL A 5 -42.08 27.24 45.74
C VAL A 5 -40.69 27.58 45.22
N ALA A 6 -39.64 27.16 45.94
CA ALA A 6 -38.26 27.28 45.48
C ALA A 6 -37.99 26.22 44.40
N ALA A 7 -37.79 26.64 43.16
CA ALA A 7 -37.35 25.77 42.07
C ALA A 7 -35.83 25.55 42.20
N ALA A 8 -35.42 24.31 42.50
CA ALA A 8 -34.03 23.89 42.42
C ALA A 8 -33.65 23.72 40.94
N ALA A 9 -32.75 24.56 40.44
CA ALA A 9 -32.13 24.41 39.13
C ALA A 9 -31.09 23.26 39.20
N GLY A 10 -31.42 22.11 38.62
CA GLY A 10 -30.46 21.03 38.39
C GLY A 10 -29.46 21.42 37.31
N ALA A 11 -28.20 21.62 37.69
CA ALA A 11 -27.11 21.78 36.72
C ALA A 11 -26.84 20.42 36.05
N ALA A 12 -27.23 20.28 34.79
CA ALA A 12 -26.82 19.14 33.97
C ALA A 12 -25.33 19.30 33.62
N THR A 13 -24.49 18.45 34.19
CA THR A 13 -23.10 18.31 33.77
C THR A 13 -23.06 17.65 32.40
N VAL A 14 -22.63 18.41 31.39
CA VAL A 14 -22.33 17.86 30.07
C VAL A 14 -21.04 17.07 30.22
N GLY A 15 -21.15 15.74 30.32
CA GLY A 15 -19.99 14.85 30.32
C GLY A 15 -19.25 15.00 29.00
N ALA A 16 -18.01 15.46 29.03
CA ALA A 16 -17.14 15.44 27.87
C ALA A 16 -17.00 13.99 27.42
N VAL A 17 -17.49 13.69 26.21
CA VAL A 17 -17.22 12.41 25.55
C VAL A 17 -15.75 12.42 25.22
N ALA A 18 -14.94 11.73 26.02
CA ALA A 18 -13.57 11.42 25.68
C ALA A 18 -13.62 10.55 24.42
N VAL A 19 -13.39 11.16 23.26
CA VAL A 19 -13.07 10.42 22.05
C VAL A 19 -11.75 9.72 22.36
N ALA A 20 -11.82 8.41 22.60
CA ALA A 20 -10.64 7.58 22.70
C ALA A 20 -9.93 7.63 21.35
N VAL A 21 -8.99 8.56 21.20
CA VAL A 21 -7.97 8.49 20.17
C VAL A 21 -7.23 7.18 20.41
N ALA A 22 -7.38 6.25 19.45
CA ALA A 22 -6.59 5.03 19.41
C ALA A 22 -5.12 5.42 19.63
N PRO A 23 -4.33 4.62 20.39
CA PRO A 23 -2.93 4.92 20.63
C PRO A 23 -2.26 5.17 19.28
N ALA A 24 -1.59 6.32 19.17
CA ALA A 24 -0.86 6.68 17.96
C ALA A 24 0.06 5.50 17.61
N ALA A 25 -0.11 4.98 16.40
CA ALA A 25 0.78 3.97 15.83
C ALA A 25 2.25 4.38 16.08
N HIS A 26 3.15 3.40 16.16
CA HIS A 26 4.57 3.68 15.94
C HIS A 26 4.78 4.04 14.46
N ALA A 27 4.27 5.21 14.10
CA ALA A 27 4.43 5.82 12.81
C ALA A 27 5.92 6.01 12.56
N TYR A 28 6.36 5.80 11.32
CA TYR A 28 7.76 6.03 10.99
C TYR A 28 8.20 7.44 11.40
N ASN A 29 9.32 7.53 12.11
CA ASN A 29 9.85 8.78 12.63
C ASN A 29 10.67 9.49 11.53
N TRP A 30 9.99 10.30 10.72
CA TRP A 30 10.65 11.16 9.73
C TRP A 30 11.37 12.32 10.44
N THR A 31 12.69 12.31 10.45
CA THR A 31 13.50 13.27 11.22
C THR A 31 13.92 14.50 10.44
N ARG A 32 13.76 14.51 9.11
CA ARG A 32 14.17 15.61 8.23
C ARG A 32 13.26 15.72 7.01
N THR A 33 13.24 16.90 6.40
CA THR A 33 12.65 17.10 5.07
C THR A 33 13.56 16.52 3.99
N MET A 34 13.00 15.78 3.03
CA MET A 34 13.76 15.15 1.94
C MET A 34 13.45 15.75 0.57
N ARG A 35 14.47 15.90 -0.29
CA ARG A 35 14.37 16.43 -1.65
C ARG A 35 15.43 15.82 -2.57
N ASN A 36 15.38 16.18 -3.86
CA ASN A 36 16.35 15.72 -4.85
C ASN A 36 17.80 15.95 -4.39
N GLY A 37 18.63 14.91 -4.51
CA GLY A 37 20.03 14.87 -4.06
C GLY A 37 20.24 14.21 -2.70
N ASP A 38 19.20 14.05 -1.88
CA ASP A 38 19.31 13.37 -0.60
C ASP A 38 19.49 11.85 -0.76
N SER A 39 20.13 11.21 0.22
CA SER A 39 20.23 9.75 0.27
C SER A 39 20.16 9.22 1.70
N GLY A 40 19.78 7.96 1.87
CA GLY A 40 19.68 7.32 3.19
C GLY A 40 18.61 6.23 3.28
N SER A 41 18.54 5.60 4.46
CA SER A 41 17.52 4.61 4.77
C SER A 41 16.11 5.21 4.86
N ASP A 42 16.00 6.49 5.21
CA ASP A 42 14.76 7.27 5.18
C ASP A 42 14.27 7.52 3.76
N VAL A 43 15.18 7.85 2.83
CA VAL A 43 14.85 7.93 1.39
C VAL A 43 14.38 6.58 0.86
N ARG A 44 15.03 5.49 1.28
CA ARG A 44 14.61 4.14 0.89
C ARG A 44 13.20 3.81 1.38
N GLU A 45 12.86 4.21 2.60
CA GLU A 45 11.51 4.04 3.13
C GLU A 45 10.51 4.91 2.37
N LEU A 46 10.85 6.18 2.08
CA LEU A 46 10.03 7.05 1.23
C LEU A 46 9.73 6.40 -0.12
N GLN A 47 10.75 5.89 -0.81
CA GLN A 47 10.61 5.20 -2.10
C GLN A 47 9.65 4.02 -2.03
N ILE A 48 9.71 3.21 -0.96
CA ILE A 48 8.76 2.11 -0.75
C ILE A 48 7.33 2.64 -0.67
N ARG A 49 7.11 3.69 0.13
CA ARG A 49 5.76 4.20 0.39
C ARG A 49 5.16 4.94 -0.81
N VAL A 50 5.99 5.51 -1.68
CA VAL A 50 5.53 6.17 -2.92
C VAL A 50 5.62 5.29 -4.17
N ALA A 51 6.02 4.02 -4.06
CA ALA A 51 6.27 3.15 -5.22
C ALA A 51 5.05 2.97 -6.15
N GLY A 52 3.83 3.10 -5.62
CA GLY A 52 2.58 3.05 -6.39
C GLY A 52 2.29 4.30 -7.25
N TRP A 53 3.12 5.33 -7.15
CA TRP A 53 2.99 6.61 -7.86
C TRP A 53 4.04 6.75 -8.97
N ALA A 54 4.39 5.65 -9.62
CA ALA A 54 5.50 5.56 -10.57
C ALA A 54 5.30 6.37 -11.86
N ALA A 55 4.07 6.46 -12.37
CA ALA A 55 3.78 7.12 -13.65
C ALA A 55 2.44 7.85 -13.66
N ASP A 56 2.30 8.81 -14.58
CA ASP A 56 1.08 9.55 -14.93
C ASP A 56 0.27 8.87 -16.04
N SER A 57 0.91 7.98 -16.79
CA SER A 57 0.39 7.28 -17.95
C SER A 57 0.94 5.86 -17.99
N ALA A 58 0.28 4.97 -18.72
CA ALA A 58 0.68 3.57 -18.81
C ALA A 58 2.09 3.46 -19.39
N ARG A 59 3.06 3.08 -18.54
CA ARG A 59 4.47 2.99 -18.90
C ARG A 59 5.16 1.91 -18.07
N GLN A 60 6.01 1.12 -18.72
CA GLN A 60 6.84 0.10 -18.07
C GLN A 60 7.98 0.77 -17.28
N THR A 61 7.64 1.33 -16.13
CA THR A 61 8.55 2.00 -15.19
C THR A 61 8.14 1.73 -13.74
N TYR A 62 9.07 1.83 -12.80
CA TYR A 62 8.84 1.71 -11.36
C TYR A 62 9.73 2.71 -10.62
N VAL A 63 9.43 2.97 -9.34
CA VAL A 63 10.31 3.78 -8.48
C VAL A 63 11.38 2.86 -7.91
N SER A 64 12.65 3.12 -8.24
CA SER A 64 13.78 2.39 -7.66
C SER A 64 13.86 2.59 -6.14
N VAL A 65 14.15 1.51 -5.40
CA VAL A 65 14.28 1.53 -3.94
C VAL A 65 15.77 1.40 -3.56
N ASP A 66 16.54 2.40 -3.98
CA ASP A 66 18.01 2.46 -3.87
C ASP A 66 18.50 3.38 -2.74
N GLY A 67 17.60 4.11 -2.09
CA GLY A 67 17.93 5.10 -1.06
C GLY A 67 18.49 6.40 -1.61
N VAL A 68 18.32 6.70 -2.90
CA VAL A 68 18.74 7.95 -3.54
C VAL A 68 17.52 8.73 -4.04
N PHE A 69 17.36 9.95 -3.58
CA PHE A 69 16.27 10.82 -3.97
C PHE A 69 16.64 11.48 -5.30
N GLY A 70 16.39 10.78 -6.41
CA GLY A 70 16.54 11.30 -7.76
C GLY A 70 15.24 11.82 -8.38
N PRO A 71 15.27 12.18 -9.68
CA PRO A 71 14.10 12.68 -10.42
C PRO A 71 12.89 11.73 -10.43
N GLU A 72 13.12 10.42 -10.43
CA GLU A 72 12.03 9.42 -10.37
C GLU A 72 11.30 9.47 -9.02
N THR A 73 12.05 9.56 -7.92
CA THR A 73 11.51 9.73 -6.57
C THR A 73 10.75 11.06 -6.44
N GLU A 74 11.33 12.16 -6.93
CA GLU A 74 10.69 13.48 -6.94
C GLU A 74 9.35 13.47 -7.69
N ALA A 75 9.33 12.85 -8.88
CA ALA A 75 8.11 12.72 -9.67
C ALA A 75 7.06 11.85 -8.96
N ALA A 76 7.47 10.77 -8.28
CA ALA A 76 6.56 9.94 -7.49
C ALA A 76 5.98 10.70 -6.28
N VAL A 77 6.80 11.49 -5.58
CA VAL A 77 6.36 12.37 -4.48
C VAL A 77 5.36 13.39 -4.98
N ARG A 78 5.59 14.06 -6.11
CA ARG A 78 4.62 14.99 -6.71
C ARG A 78 3.29 14.32 -7.03
N ARG A 79 3.31 13.12 -7.62
CA ARG A 79 2.09 12.37 -7.93
C ARG A 79 1.34 11.94 -6.67
N PHE A 80 2.06 11.52 -5.63
CA PHE A 80 1.48 11.26 -4.31
C PHE A 80 0.82 12.52 -3.74
N GLN A 81 1.55 13.63 -3.68
CA GLN A 81 1.04 14.91 -3.17
C GLN A 81 -0.24 15.33 -3.91
N SER A 82 -0.23 15.30 -5.24
CA SER A 82 -1.40 15.60 -6.07
C SER A 82 -2.59 14.68 -5.75
N ALA A 83 -2.36 13.37 -5.62
CA ALA A 83 -3.41 12.40 -5.35
C ALA A 83 -4.05 12.55 -3.96
N TYR A 84 -3.33 13.11 -2.98
CA TYR A 84 -3.83 13.36 -1.62
C TYR A 84 -4.19 14.82 -1.36
N GLY A 85 -4.11 15.71 -2.35
CA GLY A 85 -4.48 17.11 -2.21
C GLY A 85 -3.50 17.92 -1.35
N LEU A 86 -2.22 17.55 -1.36
CA LEU A 86 -1.13 18.26 -0.69
C LEU A 86 -0.49 19.30 -1.62
N THR A 87 0.38 20.15 -1.07
CA THR A 87 1.25 21.02 -1.88
C THR A 87 2.14 20.18 -2.80
N VAL A 88 2.12 20.45 -4.11
CA VAL A 88 2.82 19.64 -5.14
C VAL A 88 4.21 20.22 -5.45
N ASP A 89 5.09 20.19 -4.47
CA ASP A 89 6.45 20.74 -4.55
C ASP A 89 7.53 19.68 -4.83
N GLY A 90 7.20 18.38 -4.75
CA GLY A 90 8.17 17.29 -4.90
C GLY A 90 9.09 17.12 -3.69
N ILE A 91 8.78 17.79 -2.57
CA ILE A 91 9.56 17.75 -1.34
C ILE A 91 8.79 16.92 -0.30
N ALA A 92 9.43 15.89 0.24
CA ALA A 92 8.86 15.13 1.36
C ALA A 92 9.11 15.91 2.66
N GLY A 93 8.20 16.84 2.96
CA GLY A 93 8.14 17.60 4.22
C GLY A 93 7.03 17.12 5.16
N PRO A 94 6.73 17.88 6.24
CA PRO A 94 5.77 17.47 7.28
C PRO A 94 4.39 17.03 6.78
N GLU A 95 3.81 17.72 5.78
CA GLU A 95 2.51 17.33 5.20
C GLU A 95 2.59 15.97 4.50
N THR A 96 3.65 15.75 3.71
CA THR A 96 3.88 14.49 3.01
C THR A 96 4.12 13.36 4.00
N HIS A 97 4.97 13.57 5.02
CA HIS A 97 5.24 12.60 6.08
C HIS A 97 3.98 12.24 6.88
N GLY A 98 3.16 13.23 7.24
CA GLY A 98 1.90 12.99 7.93
C GLY A 98 0.96 12.11 7.12
N GLN A 99 0.84 12.36 5.82
CA GLN A 99 -0.01 11.55 4.94
C GLN A 99 0.55 10.13 4.72
N LEU A 100 1.87 9.96 4.63
CA LEU A 100 2.52 8.65 4.56
C LEU A 100 2.31 7.84 5.85
N ASN A 101 2.40 8.49 7.01
CA ASN A 101 2.15 7.86 8.30
C ASN A 101 0.67 7.53 8.52
N TRP A 102 -0.25 8.33 7.97
CA TRP A 102 -1.69 8.02 7.98
C TRP A 102 -2.03 6.74 7.21
N LEU A 103 -1.23 6.38 6.20
CA LEU A 103 -1.38 5.13 5.43
C LEU A 103 -0.77 3.92 6.13
N GLU A 104 0.00 4.09 7.19
CA GLU A 104 0.62 3.01 7.94
C GLU A 104 -0.31 2.54 9.07
N SER A 105 -0.49 1.23 9.17
CA SER A 105 -1.14 0.60 10.32
C SER A 105 -0.12 0.33 11.42
N SER A 106 -0.58 0.23 12.67
CA SER A 106 0.30 0.04 13.84
C SER A 106 1.10 -1.26 13.84
N ASP A 107 0.68 -2.25 13.04
CA ASP A 107 1.35 -3.55 12.87
C ASP A 107 2.32 -3.58 11.68
N GLY A 108 2.61 -2.42 11.08
CA GLY A 108 3.49 -2.28 9.92
C GLY A 108 2.86 -2.67 8.58
N SER A 109 1.58 -3.06 8.56
CA SER A 109 0.79 -3.15 7.33
C SER A 109 0.35 -1.76 6.87
N THR A 110 -0.51 -1.68 5.87
CA THR A 110 -1.09 -0.40 5.43
C THR A 110 -2.55 -0.30 5.85
N ARG A 111 -3.06 0.94 5.90
CA ARG A 111 -4.37 1.26 6.47
C ARG A 111 -5.52 0.45 5.87
N HIS A 112 -5.44 0.10 4.58
CA HIS A 112 -6.53 -0.60 3.88
C HIS A 112 -6.20 -2.05 3.50
N PHE A 113 -5.07 -2.58 3.98
CA PHE A 113 -4.62 -3.93 3.66
C PHE A 113 -3.99 -4.58 4.89
N ALA A 114 -4.68 -5.56 5.48
CA ALA A 114 -4.16 -6.32 6.60
C ALA A 114 -3.20 -7.43 6.14
N TRP A 115 -2.24 -7.81 6.99
CA TRP A 115 -1.33 -8.93 6.71
C TRP A 115 -2.05 -10.23 6.34
N SER A 116 -3.14 -10.52 7.05
CA SER A 116 -3.92 -11.75 6.88
C SER A 116 -4.57 -11.88 5.50
N GLU A 117 -4.86 -10.77 4.81
CA GLU A 117 -5.38 -10.78 3.44
C GLU A 117 -4.38 -11.36 2.43
N PHE A 118 -3.09 -11.33 2.77
CA PHE A 118 -2.00 -11.82 1.92
C PHE A 118 -1.48 -13.19 2.35
N HIS A 119 -1.97 -13.77 3.44
CA HIS A 119 -1.52 -15.09 3.88
C HIS A 119 -1.83 -16.17 2.84
N SER A 120 -0.98 -17.19 2.82
CA SER A 120 -1.26 -18.41 2.08
C SER A 120 -2.50 -19.11 2.65
N LYS A 121 -3.38 -19.59 1.77
CA LYS A 121 -4.69 -20.16 2.12
C LYS A 121 -4.65 -21.58 2.66
N ASP A 122 -3.46 -22.18 2.72
CA ASP A 122 -3.19 -23.47 3.35
C ASP A 122 -2.86 -23.36 4.85
N GLY A 123 -3.00 -22.16 5.43
CA GLY A 123 -2.73 -21.92 6.85
C GLY A 123 -1.25 -21.69 7.18
N SER A 124 -0.36 -21.64 6.18
CA SER A 124 1.08 -21.44 6.41
C SER A 124 1.47 -19.99 6.76
N GLY A 125 0.53 -19.05 6.71
CA GLY A 125 0.83 -17.62 6.83
C GLY A 125 1.76 -17.17 5.70
N PHE A 126 2.94 -16.65 6.05
CA PHE A 126 4.02 -16.29 5.13
C PHE A 126 5.13 -17.34 5.01
N SER A 127 4.95 -18.53 5.59
CA SER A 127 5.93 -19.62 5.55
C SER A 127 5.75 -20.52 4.33
N GLY A 128 6.82 -21.26 4.00
CA GLY A 128 6.81 -22.28 2.94
C GLY A 128 6.93 -21.72 1.53
N GLY A 129 7.39 -20.47 1.37
CA GLY A 129 7.64 -19.82 0.09
C GLY A 129 9.00 -20.18 -0.50
N LYS A 130 9.38 -19.49 -1.59
CA LYS A 130 10.69 -19.61 -2.23
C LYS A 130 11.77 -18.71 -1.63
N VAL A 131 11.40 -17.87 -0.67
CA VAL A 131 12.29 -17.05 0.17
C VAL A 131 11.81 -17.14 1.62
N GLY A 132 12.64 -16.71 2.58
CA GLY A 132 12.29 -16.75 4.00
C GLY A 132 11.07 -15.88 4.33
N SER A 133 10.32 -16.25 5.36
CA SER A 133 9.05 -15.59 5.73
C SER A 133 9.20 -14.09 6.03
N SER A 134 10.32 -13.65 6.62
CA SER A 134 10.61 -12.23 6.81
C SER A 134 10.81 -11.48 5.49
N THR A 135 11.41 -12.14 4.48
CA THR A 135 11.54 -11.58 3.13
C THR A 135 10.18 -11.52 2.43
N VAL A 136 9.36 -12.56 2.57
CA VAL A 136 7.97 -12.56 2.08
C VAL A 136 7.19 -11.39 2.70
N GLN A 137 7.29 -11.20 4.01
CA GLN A 137 6.57 -10.13 4.70
C GLN A 137 7.01 -8.73 4.23
N GLU A 138 8.32 -8.47 4.07
CA GLU A 138 8.81 -7.20 3.52
C GLU A 138 8.38 -7.00 2.05
N ASN A 139 8.34 -8.07 1.25
CA ASN A 139 7.84 -8.01 -0.12
C ASN A 139 6.35 -7.65 -0.18
N VAL A 140 5.55 -8.28 0.68
CA VAL A 140 4.12 -7.99 0.82
C VAL A 140 3.92 -6.55 1.30
N ARG A 141 4.76 -6.03 2.22
CA ARG A 141 4.71 -4.63 2.66
C ARG A 141 4.85 -3.67 1.48
N ARG A 142 5.84 -3.89 0.62
CA ARG A 142 6.08 -3.07 -0.58
C ARG A 142 4.94 -3.17 -1.57
N LEU A 143 4.40 -4.39 -1.75
CA LEU A 143 3.23 -4.63 -2.57
C LEU A 143 2.01 -3.84 -2.06
N MET A 144 1.75 -3.83 -0.75
CA MET A 144 0.65 -3.08 -0.14
C MET A 144 0.71 -1.58 -0.49
N TYR A 145 1.89 -0.94 -0.43
CA TYR A 145 2.01 0.48 -0.79
C TYR A 145 1.70 0.76 -2.27
N LYS A 146 2.04 -0.15 -3.18
CA LYS A 146 1.58 -0.05 -4.58
C LYS A 146 0.07 -0.23 -4.70
N LEU A 147 -0.51 -1.13 -3.91
CA LEU A 147 -1.94 -1.39 -3.88
C LEU A 147 -2.74 -0.24 -3.24
N GLU A 148 -2.18 0.51 -2.29
CA GLU A 148 -2.78 1.76 -1.79
C GLU A 148 -2.95 2.79 -2.91
N ALA A 149 -1.96 2.91 -3.80
CA ALA A 149 -2.09 3.77 -4.97
C ALA A 149 -3.15 3.25 -5.95
N VAL A 150 -3.21 1.93 -6.20
CA VAL A 150 -4.26 1.32 -7.05
C VAL A 150 -5.65 1.56 -6.46
N ARG A 151 -5.83 1.38 -5.16
CA ARG A 151 -7.07 1.66 -4.42
C ARG A 151 -7.48 3.13 -4.58
N ARG A 152 -6.54 4.06 -4.37
CA ARG A 152 -6.77 5.51 -4.53
C ARG A 152 -7.21 5.83 -5.97
N LYS A 153 -6.47 5.35 -6.97
CA LYS A 153 -6.77 5.50 -8.42
C LYS A 153 -8.13 4.89 -8.81
N GLY A 154 -8.53 3.82 -8.13
CA GLY A 154 -9.87 3.22 -8.22
C GLY A 154 -11.00 4.07 -7.64
N GLY A 155 -10.72 5.28 -7.16
CA GLY A 155 -11.70 6.19 -6.55
C GLY A 155 -11.93 5.89 -5.07
N ASN A 156 -10.89 5.47 -4.34
CA ASN A 156 -10.96 5.08 -2.92
C ASN A 156 -11.89 3.88 -2.61
N ASN A 157 -12.31 3.14 -3.63
CA ASN A 157 -13.11 1.93 -3.44
C ASN A 157 -12.23 0.79 -2.86
N PRO A 158 -12.81 -0.16 -2.10
CA PRO A 158 -12.07 -1.31 -1.58
C PRO A 158 -11.36 -2.08 -2.71
N CYS A 159 -10.04 -2.24 -2.57
CA CYS A 159 -9.24 -3.13 -3.41
C CYS A 159 -9.14 -4.47 -2.71
N ILE A 160 -9.92 -5.45 -3.15
CA ILE A 160 -10.04 -6.76 -2.54
C ILE A 160 -8.89 -7.66 -3.01
N ILE A 161 -8.19 -8.28 -2.05
CA ILE A 161 -7.17 -9.29 -2.32
C ILE A 161 -7.85 -10.66 -2.46
N ASN A 162 -7.93 -11.17 -3.68
CA ASN A 162 -8.42 -12.52 -3.94
C ASN A 162 -7.36 -13.57 -3.56
N SER A 163 -6.08 -13.28 -3.80
CA SER A 163 -4.95 -14.11 -3.40
C SER A 163 -3.70 -13.25 -3.25
N GLY A 164 -2.99 -13.36 -2.13
CA GLY A 164 -1.67 -12.77 -1.92
C GLY A 164 -0.56 -13.81 -2.03
N PHE A 165 0.29 -13.91 -1.01
CA PHE A 165 1.36 -14.91 -0.96
C PHE A 165 0.79 -16.35 -1.05
N ARG A 166 1.55 -17.24 -1.69
CA ARG A 166 1.26 -18.67 -1.72
C ARG A 166 2.49 -19.45 -1.27
N SER A 167 2.35 -20.35 -0.32
CA SER A 167 3.37 -21.36 -0.06
C SER A 167 3.60 -22.20 -1.34
N VAL A 168 4.70 -22.94 -1.40
CA VAL A 168 4.95 -23.88 -2.49
C VAL A 168 3.84 -24.94 -2.56
N SER A 169 3.38 -25.42 -1.41
CA SER A 169 2.30 -26.41 -1.32
C SER A 169 0.98 -25.86 -1.86
N HIS A 170 0.56 -24.69 -1.38
CA HIS A 170 -0.65 -24.00 -1.84
C HIS A 170 -0.58 -23.64 -3.33
N ASN A 171 0.56 -23.16 -3.82
CA ASN A 171 0.70 -22.83 -5.23
C ASN A 171 0.54 -24.08 -6.12
N SER A 172 1.12 -25.21 -5.72
CA SER A 172 0.96 -26.48 -6.44
C SER A 172 -0.48 -27.02 -6.39
N SER A 173 -1.17 -26.90 -5.24
CA SER A 173 -2.54 -27.41 -5.09
C SER A 173 -3.57 -26.68 -5.96
N VAL A 174 -3.31 -25.41 -6.30
CA VAL A 174 -4.14 -24.62 -7.22
C VAL A 174 -3.65 -24.66 -8.67
N GLY A 175 -2.68 -25.53 -8.99
CA GLY A 175 -2.12 -25.64 -10.35
C GLY A 175 -1.30 -24.42 -10.78
N GLY A 176 -0.76 -23.64 -9.84
CA GLY A 176 0.04 -22.46 -10.12
C GLY A 176 1.39 -22.82 -10.77
N ALA A 177 1.89 -21.91 -11.61
CA ALA A 177 3.19 -22.08 -12.26
C ALA A 177 4.34 -22.25 -11.26
N SER A 178 5.36 -23.03 -11.62
CA SER A 178 6.53 -23.31 -10.77
C SER A 178 7.41 -22.08 -10.50
N ASN A 179 7.30 -21.06 -11.35
CA ASN A 179 7.94 -19.75 -11.23
C ASN A 179 6.95 -18.64 -10.81
N SER A 180 5.83 -19.01 -10.18
CA SER A 180 4.81 -18.07 -9.70
C SER A 180 5.38 -17.01 -8.76
N GLN A 181 5.08 -15.74 -9.05
CA GLN A 181 5.56 -14.60 -8.26
C GLN A 181 4.89 -14.52 -6.88
N HIS A 182 3.74 -15.18 -6.69
CA HIS A 182 3.07 -15.27 -5.38
C HIS A 182 3.93 -16.00 -4.34
N MET A 183 4.79 -16.94 -4.77
CA MET A 183 5.63 -17.73 -3.87
C MET A 183 6.78 -16.94 -3.25
N TYR A 184 6.95 -15.69 -3.69
CA TYR A 184 7.94 -14.75 -3.17
C TYR A 184 7.29 -13.61 -2.39
N GLY A 185 5.95 -13.50 -2.36
CA GLY A 185 5.24 -12.39 -1.73
C GLY A 185 5.25 -11.09 -2.54
N ILE A 186 5.64 -11.14 -3.82
CA ILE A 186 5.72 -9.95 -4.68
C ILE A 186 4.53 -9.82 -5.65
N ALA A 187 3.47 -10.62 -5.46
CA ALA A 187 2.31 -10.68 -6.32
C ALA A 187 0.98 -10.74 -5.56
N ALA A 188 -0.07 -10.20 -6.16
CA ALA A 188 -1.44 -10.35 -5.71
C ALA A 188 -2.42 -10.45 -6.88
N ASP A 189 -3.50 -11.19 -6.65
CA ASP A 189 -4.68 -11.22 -7.50
C ASP A 189 -5.72 -10.30 -6.87
N ILE A 190 -6.08 -9.22 -7.57
CA ILE A 190 -6.86 -8.11 -7.02
C ILE A 190 -8.11 -7.79 -7.84
N ARG A 191 -9.12 -7.23 -7.17
CA ARG A 191 -10.26 -6.58 -7.80
C ARG A 191 -10.62 -5.32 -7.03
N ILE A 192 -11.22 -4.32 -7.68
CA ILE A 192 -11.73 -3.13 -6.99
C ILE A 192 -13.24 -3.13 -7.08
N SER A 193 -13.93 -2.93 -5.95
CA SER A 193 -15.38 -2.81 -5.92
C SER A 193 -15.86 -1.74 -6.90
N ASN A 194 -16.89 -2.04 -7.70
CA ASN A 194 -17.46 -1.15 -8.72
C ASN A 194 -16.48 -0.70 -9.81
N ARG A 195 -15.47 -1.53 -10.12
CA ARG A 195 -14.55 -1.33 -11.25
C ARG A 195 -14.45 -2.58 -12.10
N SER A 196 -14.36 -2.40 -13.42
CA SER A 196 -14.09 -3.50 -14.34
C SER A 196 -12.63 -3.93 -14.26
N VAL A 197 -12.33 -5.16 -14.69
CA VAL A 197 -10.95 -5.66 -14.79
C VAL A 197 -10.09 -4.72 -15.64
N SER A 198 -10.61 -4.21 -16.76
CA SER A 198 -9.88 -3.25 -17.60
C SER A 198 -9.55 -1.94 -16.87
N GLN A 199 -10.46 -1.43 -16.03
CA GLN A 199 -10.17 -0.25 -15.21
C GLN A 199 -9.07 -0.55 -14.17
N VAL A 200 -9.15 -1.69 -13.48
CA VAL A 200 -8.12 -2.11 -12.51
C VAL A 200 -6.76 -2.23 -13.17
N ILE A 201 -6.69 -2.81 -14.37
CA ILE A 201 -5.48 -2.89 -15.18
C ILE A 201 -4.91 -1.49 -15.48
N SER A 202 -5.73 -0.55 -15.94
CA SER A 202 -5.27 0.82 -16.23
C SER A 202 -4.69 1.51 -14.99
N TYR A 203 -5.26 1.28 -13.81
CA TYR A 203 -4.68 1.78 -12.56
C TYR A 203 -3.34 1.13 -12.26
N SER A 204 -3.23 -0.19 -12.42
CA SER A 204 -1.99 -0.95 -12.17
C SER A 204 -0.85 -0.59 -13.12
N GLN A 205 -1.14 -0.26 -14.39
CA GLN A 205 -0.16 0.16 -15.40
C GLN A 205 0.56 1.48 -15.07
N THR A 206 0.04 2.25 -14.12
CA THR A 206 0.67 3.49 -13.62
C THR A 206 1.25 3.33 -12.21
N SER A 207 1.13 2.15 -11.61
CA SER A 207 1.47 1.87 -10.20
C SER A 207 2.77 1.08 -10.01
N GLY A 208 3.62 1.05 -11.04
CA GLY A 208 4.93 0.40 -10.95
C GLY A 208 4.88 -1.12 -10.95
N PHE A 209 3.78 -1.74 -11.39
CA PHE A 209 3.70 -3.20 -11.53
C PHE A 209 4.34 -3.66 -12.83
N SER A 210 5.28 -4.61 -12.73
CA SER A 210 5.99 -5.15 -13.88
C SER A 210 5.40 -6.43 -14.44
N GLY A 211 4.57 -7.13 -13.66
CA GLY A 211 3.62 -8.11 -14.17
C GLY A 211 2.20 -7.63 -14.01
N ILE A 212 1.41 -7.67 -15.09
CA ILE A 212 -0.03 -7.39 -15.08
C ILE A 212 -0.69 -8.41 -15.99
N ILE A 213 -1.63 -9.21 -15.48
CA ILE A 213 -2.32 -10.25 -16.27
C ILE A 213 -3.83 -10.12 -16.06
N ARG A 214 -4.57 -10.07 -17.17
CA ARG A 214 -6.03 -10.08 -17.19
C ARG A 214 -6.56 -11.48 -16.91
N TYR A 215 -7.44 -11.59 -15.93
CA TYR A 215 -8.36 -12.72 -15.77
C TYR A 215 -9.79 -12.24 -15.95
N SER A 216 -10.74 -13.18 -16.05
CA SER A 216 -12.17 -12.83 -16.21
C SER A 216 -12.75 -12.11 -15.00
N THR A 217 -12.25 -12.39 -13.79
CA THR A 217 -12.83 -11.90 -12.52
C THR A 217 -11.91 -10.99 -11.70
N HIS A 218 -10.63 -10.90 -12.07
CA HIS A 218 -9.62 -10.16 -11.32
C HIS A 218 -8.43 -9.78 -12.21
N THR A 219 -7.54 -8.96 -11.66
CA THR A 219 -6.26 -8.62 -12.26
C THR A 219 -5.15 -9.20 -11.41
N HIS A 220 -4.23 -9.92 -12.02
CA HIS A 220 -2.99 -10.29 -11.36
C HIS A 220 -1.99 -9.14 -11.51
N VAL A 221 -1.29 -8.80 -10.43
CA VAL A 221 -0.21 -7.82 -10.40
C VAL A 221 1.01 -8.35 -9.67
N ASP A 222 2.20 -8.01 -10.14
CA ASP A 222 3.45 -8.32 -9.44
C ASP A 222 4.62 -7.36 -9.78
N SER A 223 5.69 -7.46 -8.99
CA SER A 223 6.91 -6.65 -9.12
C SER A 223 8.12 -7.47 -9.64
N ARG A 224 7.92 -8.40 -10.58
CA ARG A 224 8.94 -9.35 -11.10
C ARG A 224 10.28 -8.77 -11.56
N VAL A 225 10.38 -7.50 -11.94
CA VAL A 225 11.64 -6.88 -12.40
C VAL A 225 12.47 -6.29 -11.25
N GLU A 226 11.85 -6.02 -10.10
CA GLU A 226 12.48 -5.32 -8.96
C GLU A 226 13.32 -6.26 -8.08
N TYR A 227 13.19 -7.57 -8.27
CA TYR A 227 13.78 -8.57 -7.41
C TYR A 227 14.66 -9.54 -8.19
N PRO A 228 15.83 -9.94 -7.65
CA PRO A 228 16.75 -10.84 -8.34
C PRO A 228 16.17 -12.24 -8.59
N TYR A 229 15.20 -12.66 -7.78
CA TYR A 229 14.47 -13.93 -7.90
C TYR A 229 13.14 -13.82 -8.64
N GLY A 230 12.76 -12.62 -9.09
CA GLY A 230 11.56 -12.44 -9.91
C GLY A 230 11.77 -12.96 -11.33
N ALA A 231 10.76 -12.82 -12.19
CA ALA A 231 10.88 -13.21 -13.61
C ALA A 231 11.71 -12.24 -14.47
N ARG A 232 12.24 -11.14 -13.90
CA ARG A 232 13.25 -10.21 -14.46
C ARG A 232 12.92 -9.58 -15.83
N SER A 233 11.67 -9.65 -16.26
CA SER A 233 11.18 -9.07 -17.51
C SER A 233 9.78 -8.51 -17.31
N TRP A 234 9.47 -7.40 -18.00
CA TRP A 234 8.13 -6.83 -18.01
C TRP A 234 7.16 -7.77 -18.73
N TYR A 235 5.95 -7.92 -18.19
CA TYR A 235 4.92 -8.76 -18.78
C TYR A 235 3.52 -8.22 -18.49
N TRP A 236 2.96 -7.51 -19.46
CA TRP A 236 1.59 -7.01 -19.40
C TRP A 236 0.73 -7.77 -20.42
N ALA A 237 0.01 -8.79 -19.95
CA ALA A 237 -0.99 -9.53 -20.70
C ALA A 237 -2.38 -9.00 -20.35
N THR A 238 -2.67 -7.80 -20.85
CA THR A 238 -3.73 -6.92 -20.35
C THR A 238 -4.99 -6.82 -21.20
#